data_AF-A0A849K6P6-F1
#
_entry.id   AF-A0A849K6P6-F1
#
_cell.length_a   1.000
_cell.length_b   1.000
_cell.length_c   1.000
_cell.angle_alpha   90.00
_cell.angle_beta   90.00
_cell.angle_gamma   90.00
#
_symmetry.space_group_name_H-M   'P 1'
#
loop_
_entity.id
_entity.type
_entity.pdbx_description
1 polymer ?
#
loop_
_entity_poly.entity_id
_entity_poly.type
_entity_poly.pdbx_seq_one_letter_code
_entity_poly.pdbx_strand_id
1 'polypeptide(L)'
;MPAFASRTTRPLLLATLLATATVTAQAQEASSRQLAPGFTARSADSRLLILPADMELFSMSAGGVVEPRDDWTRAAQANFAAALEAQRPRLGSKVTRMNAAEADEFADITTLHRAVADAVMIHHYGRGLMQLPTKQERLNWSLGDAVRPLQQRTGADYALFTWMRDSYASKERKAMMIGLAALGAISLGGEQVGYASLVDLNTGRIVWFNRLDRMSGDLREPAPALETVDTLLKGFPAIQP
;
A
#
# COMPACT_ATOMS: atom_id res chain seq x y z
N MET A 1 58.87 -0.91 -48.13
CA MET A 1 58.72 -0.50 -46.71
C MET A 1 57.26 -0.70 -46.32
N PRO A 2 56.96 -1.29 -45.15
CA PRO A 2 55.74 -2.07 -44.93
C PRO A 2 54.59 -1.27 -44.30
N ALA A 3 53.37 -1.77 -44.54
CA ALA A 3 52.12 -1.32 -43.93
C ALA A 3 52.00 -1.79 -42.47
N PHE A 4 51.59 -0.89 -41.58
CA PHE A 4 51.19 -1.23 -40.21
C PHE A 4 49.66 -1.22 -40.10
N ALA A 5 49.08 -2.40 -39.93
CA ALA A 5 47.70 -2.57 -39.50
C ALA A 5 47.65 -2.52 -37.96
N SER A 6 46.90 -1.57 -37.40
CA SER A 6 46.63 -1.51 -35.97
C SER A 6 45.45 -2.41 -35.60
N ARG A 7 45.72 -3.40 -34.74
CA ARG A 7 44.70 -4.07 -33.93
C ARG A 7 44.46 -3.22 -32.69
N THR A 8 43.21 -2.84 -32.44
CA THR A 8 42.78 -2.43 -31.08
C THR A 8 41.41 -3.03 -30.76
N THR A 9 41.50 -4.02 -29.90
CA THR A 9 40.54 -4.68 -29.01
C THR A 9 39.34 -3.85 -28.56
N ARG A 10 38.15 -4.46 -28.69
CA ARG A 10 36.91 -4.12 -27.96
C ARG A 10 37.04 -4.54 -26.48
N PRO A 11 36.70 -3.66 -25.52
CA PRO A 11 36.07 -4.12 -24.29
C PRO A 11 34.92 -3.18 -23.91
N LEU A 12 33.68 -3.51 -24.29
CA LEU A 12 32.52 -2.70 -23.91
C LEU A 12 31.24 -3.52 -23.74
N LEU A 13 31.36 -4.80 -23.37
CA LEU A 13 30.23 -5.72 -23.23
C LEU A 13 30.03 -6.32 -21.83
N LEU A 14 30.85 -5.97 -20.83
CA LEU A 14 30.74 -6.57 -19.49
C LEU A 14 30.02 -5.73 -18.43
N ALA A 15 29.67 -4.47 -18.73
CA ALA A 15 29.04 -3.57 -17.75
C ALA A 15 27.49 -3.64 -17.72
N THR A 16 26.85 -4.17 -18.77
CA THR A 16 25.38 -4.21 -18.90
C THR A 16 24.73 -5.46 -18.29
N LEU A 17 25.50 -6.51 -17.99
CA LEU A 17 24.97 -7.75 -17.38
C LEU A 17 24.89 -7.70 -15.85
N LEU A 18 25.65 -6.84 -15.17
CA LEU A 18 25.56 -6.69 -13.71
C LEU A 18 24.38 -5.82 -13.25
N ALA A 19 23.94 -4.87 -14.07
CA ALA A 19 22.85 -3.95 -13.71
C ALA A 19 21.45 -4.58 -13.79
N THR A 20 21.26 -5.60 -14.65
CA THR A 20 19.96 -6.29 -14.79
C THR A 20 19.73 -7.33 -13.69
N ALA A 21 20.78 -7.95 -13.18
CA ALA A 21 20.69 -8.95 -12.11
C ALA A 21 20.34 -8.34 -10.73
N THR A 22 20.76 -7.11 -10.46
CA THR A 22 20.45 -6.42 -9.18
C THR A 22 19.00 -5.95 -9.09
N VAL A 23 18.40 -5.54 -10.21
CA VAL A 23 17.01 -5.04 -10.24
C VAL A 23 16.00 -6.18 -10.06
N THR A 24 16.26 -7.36 -10.64
CA THR A 24 15.36 -8.51 -10.51
C THR A 24 15.38 -9.12 -9.10
N ALA A 25 16.55 -9.15 -8.45
CA ALA A 25 16.67 -9.63 -7.07
C ALA A 25 15.91 -8.75 -6.07
N GLN A 26 16.03 -7.42 -6.16
CA GLN A 26 15.34 -6.49 -5.26
C GLN A 26 13.81 -6.52 -5.45
N ALA A 27 13.32 -6.65 -6.69
CA ALA A 27 11.89 -6.75 -6.96
C ALA A 27 11.28 -8.06 -6.43
N GLN A 28 12.01 -9.18 -6.56
CA GLN A 28 11.59 -10.47 -6.05
C GLN A 28 11.60 -10.52 -4.51
N GLU A 29 12.61 -9.92 -3.88
CA GLU A 29 12.73 -9.84 -2.42
C GLU A 29 11.68 -8.91 -1.81
N ALA A 30 11.39 -7.78 -2.46
CA ALA A 30 10.30 -6.88 -2.06
C ALA A 30 8.92 -7.57 -2.15
N SER A 31 8.65 -8.30 -3.24
CA SER A 31 7.44 -9.13 -3.38
C SER A 31 7.36 -10.20 -2.29
N SER A 32 8.50 -10.80 -1.91
CA SER A 32 8.52 -11.84 -0.87
C SER A 32 8.10 -11.35 0.52
N ARG A 33 8.44 -10.10 0.88
CA ARG A 33 8.05 -9.52 2.19
C ARG A 33 6.57 -9.15 2.28
N GLN A 34 5.92 -8.96 1.14
CA GLN A 34 4.51 -8.60 1.07
C GLN A 34 3.58 -9.82 1.14
N LEU A 35 4.11 -11.04 0.94
CA LEU A 35 3.31 -12.27 0.91
C LEU A 35 3.52 -13.12 2.16
N ALA A 36 2.45 -13.78 2.60
CA ALA A 36 2.55 -14.76 3.66
C ALA A 36 3.31 -16.02 3.19
N PRO A 37 4.07 -16.68 4.08
CA PRO A 37 4.75 -17.93 3.75
C PRO A 37 3.81 -18.98 3.15
N GLY A 38 4.20 -19.52 1.99
CA GLY A 38 3.43 -20.54 1.26
C GLY A 38 2.23 -20.00 0.48
N PHE A 39 2.01 -18.68 0.46
CA PHE A 39 0.98 -18.05 -0.37
C PHE A 39 1.63 -17.38 -1.58
N THR A 40 1.12 -17.68 -2.78
CA THR A 40 1.71 -17.19 -4.05
C THR A 40 0.69 -16.51 -4.96
N ALA A 41 -0.54 -17.01 -4.99
CA ALA A 41 -1.59 -16.50 -5.86
C ALA A 41 -2.99 -16.82 -5.30
N ARG A 42 -3.98 -16.14 -5.85
CA ARG A 42 -5.40 -16.45 -5.66
C ARG A 42 -5.90 -17.30 -6.83
N SER A 43 -6.86 -18.18 -6.58
CA SER A 43 -7.58 -18.87 -7.66
C SER A 43 -8.45 -17.89 -8.46
N ALA A 44 -8.62 -18.12 -9.76
CA ALA A 44 -9.52 -17.39 -10.64
C ALA A 44 -10.98 -17.41 -10.17
N ASP A 45 -11.36 -18.45 -9.43
CA ASP A 45 -12.69 -18.58 -8.87
C ASP A 45 -12.88 -17.92 -7.51
N SER A 46 -11.81 -17.37 -6.92
CA SER A 46 -11.88 -16.74 -5.60
C SER A 46 -12.75 -15.49 -5.60
N ARG A 47 -13.53 -15.34 -4.53
CA ARG A 47 -14.40 -14.20 -4.27
C ARG A 47 -13.69 -13.21 -3.38
N LEU A 48 -13.54 -11.98 -3.86
CA LEU A 48 -12.92 -10.87 -3.13
C LEU A 48 -13.99 -9.92 -2.60
N LEU A 49 -14.01 -9.71 -1.29
CA LEU A 49 -14.73 -8.62 -0.65
C LEU A 49 -13.82 -7.41 -0.50
N ILE A 50 -14.27 -6.23 -0.90
CA ILE A 50 -13.62 -4.96 -0.58
C ILE A 50 -14.43 -4.30 0.53
N LEU A 51 -13.78 -4.04 1.67
CA LEU A 51 -14.37 -3.22 2.71
C LEU A 51 -14.20 -1.72 2.39
N PRO A 52 -15.07 -0.85 2.93
CA PRO A 52 -14.84 0.58 2.89
C PRO A 52 -13.44 0.93 3.40
N ALA A 53 -12.75 1.81 2.70
CA ALA A 53 -11.43 2.28 3.14
C ALA A 53 -11.60 3.18 4.37
N ASP A 54 -10.86 2.89 5.45
CA ASP A 54 -10.76 3.80 6.59
C ASP A 54 -9.78 4.92 6.21
N MET A 55 -10.34 6.07 5.85
CA MET A 55 -9.62 7.18 5.27
C MET A 55 -10.02 8.49 5.92
N GLU A 56 -9.03 9.32 6.23
CA GLU A 56 -9.24 10.65 6.78
C GLU A 56 -8.14 11.60 6.26
N LEU A 57 -8.57 12.77 5.80
CA LEU A 57 -7.69 13.80 5.26
C LEU A 57 -7.62 15.01 6.20
N PHE A 58 -6.46 15.66 6.22
CA PHE A 58 -6.19 16.76 7.14
C PHE A 58 -5.58 17.98 6.46
N SER A 59 -5.90 19.15 7.01
CA SER A 59 -5.15 20.38 6.77
C SER A 59 -4.11 20.54 7.87
N MET A 60 -2.87 20.86 7.49
CA MET A 60 -1.79 21.17 8.43
C MET A 60 -1.49 22.67 8.40
N SER A 61 -1.65 23.35 9.54
CA SER A 61 -1.42 24.79 9.68
C SER A 61 0.07 25.14 9.82
N ALA A 62 0.40 26.42 9.70
CA ALA A 62 1.78 26.91 9.89
C ALA A 62 2.34 26.59 11.28
N GLY A 63 1.48 26.54 12.31
CA GLY A 63 1.85 26.14 13.67
C GLY A 63 1.98 24.63 13.88
N GLY A 64 1.82 23.82 12.83
CA GLY A 64 1.89 22.35 12.91
C GLY A 64 0.61 21.67 13.41
N VAL A 65 -0.49 22.42 13.57
CA VAL A 65 -1.79 21.85 13.97
C VAL A 65 -2.37 21.10 12.78
N VAL A 66 -2.79 19.86 13.01
CA VAL A 66 -3.41 18.98 12.01
C VAL A 66 -4.91 18.91 12.29
N GLU A 67 -5.72 19.38 11.36
CA GLU A 67 -7.18 19.47 11.49
C GLU A 67 -7.88 18.60 10.45
N PRO A 68 -8.84 17.74 10.85
CA PRO A 68 -9.56 16.89 9.91
C PRO A 68 -10.43 17.71 8.97
N ARG A 69 -10.51 17.27 7.71
CA ARG A 69 -11.23 17.94 6.62
C ARG A 69 -12.23 17.00 5.98
N ASP A 70 -13.45 17.03 6.47
CA ASP A 70 -14.56 16.17 6.03
C ASP A 70 -14.88 16.32 4.52
N ASP A 71 -14.82 17.55 3.99
CA ASP A 71 -14.95 17.83 2.55
C ASP A 71 -13.86 17.12 1.73
N TRP A 72 -12.63 17.11 2.22
CA TRP A 72 -11.50 16.46 1.56
C TRP A 72 -11.59 14.94 1.68
N THR A 73 -11.94 14.43 2.88
CA THR A 73 -12.13 13.01 3.13
C THR A 73 -13.17 12.42 2.19
N ARG A 74 -14.32 13.08 1.99
CA ARG A 74 -15.34 12.60 1.04
C ARG A 74 -14.85 12.57 -0.40
N ALA A 75 -14.17 13.62 -0.86
CA ALA A 75 -13.61 13.66 -2.22
C ALA A 75 -12.58 12.54 -2.43
N ALA A 76 -11.72 12.33 -1.44
CA ALA A 76 -10.71 11.27 -1.45
C ALA A 76 -11.32 9.87 -1.47
N GLN A 77 -12.34 9.61 -0.64
CA GLN A 77 -13.05 8.32 -0.64
C GLN A 77 -13.69 8.03 -2.00
N ALA A 78 -14.33 9.04 -2.63
CA ALA A 78 -14.93 8.89 -3.95
C ALA A 78 -13.88 8.59 -5.04
N ASN A 79 -12.79 9.35 -5.08
CA ASN A 79 -11.72 9.12 -6.05
C ASN A 79 -11.02 7.77 -5.85
N PHE A 80 -10.80 7.38 -4.59
CA PHE A 80 -10.20 6.10 -4.24
C PHE A 80 -11.08 4.91 -4.67
N ALA A 81 -12.39 5.01 -4.44
CA ALA A 81 -13.34 3.99 -4.90
C ALA A 81 -13.33 3.86 -6.44
N ALA A 82 -13.34 4.99 -7.16
CA ALA A 82 -13.23 5.01 -8.62
C ALA A 82 -11.89 4.42 -9.11
N ALA A 83 -10.79 4.73 -8.43
CA ALA A 83 -9.47 4.17 -8.74
C ALA A 83 -9.39 2.66 -8.48
N LEU A 84 -10.02 2.15 -7.43
CA LEU A 84 -10.16 0.70 -7.21
C LEU A 84 -10.97 0.02 -8.32
N GLU A 85 -12.03 0.65 -8.83
CA GLU A 85 -12.76 0.14 -10.00
C GLU A 85 -11.90 0.08 -11.25
N ALA A 86 -11.04 1.08 -11.48
CA ALA A 86 -10.09 1.05 -12.60
C ALA A 86 -9.10 -0.13 -12.50
N GLN A 87 -8.84 -0.64 -11.29
CA GLN A 87 -7.95 -1.78 -11.03
C GLN A 87 -8.68 -3.13 -11.03
N ARG A 88 -9.96 -3.19 -11.43
CA ARG A 88 -10.76 -4.42 -11.43
C ARG A 88 -10.12 -5.62 -12.13
N PRO A 89 -9.39 -5.47 -13.26
CA PRO A 89 -8.67 -6.59 -13.87
C PRO A 89 -7.63 -7.25 -12.94
N ARG A 90 -7.00 -6.48 -12.04
CA ARG A 90 -6.07 -7.02 -11.01
C ARG A 90 -6.81 -7.66 -9.84
N LEU A 91 -8.00 -7.14 -9.51
CA LEU A 91 -8.79 -7.59 -8.36
C LEU A 91 -9.50 -8.92 -8.62
N GLY A 92 -9.93 -9.16 -9.86
CA GLY A 92 -10.55 -10.41 -10.31
C GLY A 92 -11.98 -10.24 -10.82
N SER A 93 -12.59 -11.35 -11.23
CA SER A 93 -13.93 -11.36 -11.82
C SER A 93 -15.05 -11.34 -10.77
N LYS A 94 -14.83 -11.97 -9.60
CA LYS A 94 -15.80 -12.08 -8.51
C LYS A 94 -15.47 -11.12 -7.37
N VAL A 95 -15.70 -9.84 -7.59
CA VAL A 95 -15.43 -8.76 -6.62
C VAL A 95 -16.73 -8.14 -6.14
N THR A 96 -16.94 -8.13 -4.83
CA THR A 96 -18.08 -7.47 -4.17
C THR A 96 -17.54 -6.35 -3.27
N ARG A 97 -18.30 -5.26 -3.16
CA ARG A 97 -18.00 -4.15 -2.23
C ARG A 97 -19.04 -4.15 -1.13
N MET A 98 -18.55 -4.00 0.10
CA MET A 98 -19.38 -3.72 1.26
C MET A 98 -19.53 -2.21 1.40
N ASN A 99 -20.74 -1.72 1.69
CA ASN A 99 -20.95 -0.31 1.98
C ASN A 99 -20.66 -0.01 3.46
N ALA A 100 -20.60 1.27 3.83
CA ALA A 100 -20.28 1.68 5.20
C ALA A 100 -21.27 1.15 6.25
N ALA A 101 -22.58 1.21 5.96
CA ALA A 101 -23.60 0.73 6.89
C ALA A 101 -23.54 -0.79 7.12
N GLU A 102 -23.25 -1.58 6.07
CA GLU A 102 -23.01 -3.01 6.22
C GLU A 102 -21.72 -3.29 7.00
N ALA A 103 -20.67 -2.50 6.79
CA ALA A 103 -19.40 -2.66 7.48
C ALA A 103 -19.48 -2.33 8.97
N ASP A 104 -20.41 -1.46 9.37
CA ASP A 104 -20.67 -1.13 10.78
C ASP A 104 -21.13 -2.35 11.59
N GLU A 105 -21.85 -3.30 10.98
CA GLU A 105 -22.21 -4.59 11.61
C GLU A 105 -20.97 -5.44 11.95
N PHE A 106 -19.82 -5.17 11.31
CA PHE A 106 -18.55 -5.86 11.47
C PHE A 106 -17.45 -4.95 12.06
N ALA A 107 -17.83 -3.88 12.76
CA ALA A 107 -16.89 -2.90 13.33
C ALA A 107 -15.81 -3.56 14.22
N ASP A 108 -16.16 -4.60 14.99
CA ASP A 108 -15.22 -5.35 15.81
C ASP A 108 -14.14 -6.06 14.97
N ILE A 109 -14.51 -6.62 13.82
CA ILE A 109 -13.57 -7.27 12.90
C ILE A 109 -12.67 -6.22 12.26
N THR A 110 -13.22 -5.07 11.85
CA THR A 110 -12.44 -3.95 11.30
C THR A 110 -11.46 -3.39 12.34
N THR A 111 -11.88 -3.28 13.59
CA THR A 111 -11.03 -2.84 14.71
C THR A 111 -9.93 -3.85 15.03
N LEU A 112 -10.26 -5.15 15.06
CA LEU A 112 -9.27 -6.21 15.21
C LEU A 112 -8.26 -6.20 14.06
N HIS A 113 -8.75 -6.07 12.82
CA HIS A 113 -7.89 -5.95 11.65
C HIS A 113 -6.91 -4.79 11.81
N ARG A 114 -7.39 -3.61 12.22
CA ARG A 114 -6.56 -2.43 12.45
C ARG A 114 -5.46 -2.71 13.47
N ALA A 115 -5.79 -3.31 14.62
CA ALA A 115 -4.79 -3.63 15.64
C ALA A 115 -3.71 -4.61 15.12
N VAL A 116 -4.10 -5.62 14.34
CA VAL A 116 -3.14 -6.55 13.72
C VAL A 116 -2.32 -5.86 12.64
N ALA A 117 -2.93 -5.00 11.82
CA ALA A 117 -2.24 -4.24 10.78
C ALA A 117 -1.22 -3.24 11.36
N ASP A 118 -1.55 -2.57 12.46
CA ASP A 118 -0.62 -1.71 13.20
C ASP A 118 0.56 -2.52 13.72
N ALA A 119 0.32 -3.73 14.25
CA ALA A 119 1.38 -4.64 14.65
C ALA A 119 2.25 -5.09 13.45
N VAL A 120 1.68 -5.33 12.27
CA VAL A 120 2.43 -5.59 11.03
C VAL A 120 3.31 -4.39 10.68
N MET A 121 2.73 -3.18 10.66
CA MET A 121 3.47 -1.95 10.35
C MET A 121 4.66 -1.75 11.28
N ILE A 122 4.47 -1.94 12.59
CA ILE A 122 5.50 -1.74 13.60
C ILE A 122 6.55 -2.87 13.57
N HIS A 123 6.13 -4.13 13.55
CA HIS A 123 7.02 -5.26 13.83
C HIS A 123 7.55 -5.97 12.58
N HIS A 124 6.86 -5.86 11.44
CA HIS A 124 7.30 -6.46 10.18
C HIS A 124 8.01 -5.45 9.28
N TYR A 125 7.51 -4.21 9.22
CA TYR A 125 8.13 -3.13 8.43
C TYR A 125 8.99 -2.16 9.25
N GLY A 126 8.93 -2.24 10.59
CA GLY A 126 9.85 -1.52 11.46
C GLY A 126 11.29 -2.03 11.35
N ARG A 127 12.19 -1.31 12.02
CA ARG A 127 13.64 -1.56 11.97
C ARG A 127 14.20 -1.83 13.36
N GLY A 128 15.29 -2.59 13.42
CA GLY A 128 16.04 -2.83 14.65
C GLY A 128 15.18 -3.47 15.73
N LEU A 129 15.13 -2.83 16.91
CA LEU A 129 14.49 -3.37 18.11
C LEU A 129 12.96 -3.55 17.99
N MET A 130 12.31 -2.93 17.00
CA MET A 130 10.87 -3.13 16.78
C MET A 130 10.56 -4.46 16.12
N GLN A 131 11.51 -5.10 15.44
CA GLN A 131 11.27 -6.36 14.76
C GLN A 131 11.14 -7.51 15.76
N LEU A 132 10.21 -8.45 15.50
CA LEU A 132 10.05 -9.65 16.31
C LEU A 132 10.95 -10.78 15.76
N PRO A 133 12.06 -11.15 16.44
CA PRO A 133 13.03 -12.11 15.89
C PRO A 133 12.41 -13.49 15.61
N THR A 134 11.44 -13.89 16.43
CA THR A 134 10.72 -15.17 16.29
C THR A 134 9.84 -15.23 15.03
N LYS A 135 9.49 -14.09 14.43
CA LYS A 135 8.75 -14.03 13.15
C LYS A 135 9.66 -14.13 11.94
N GLN A 136 10.98 -13.98 12.09
CA GLN A 136 11.97 -14.10 11.00
C GLN A 136 11.64 -13.24 9.77
N GLU A 137 11.12 -12.03 9.99
CA GLU A 137 10.68 -11.10 8.92
C GLU A 137 9.65 -11.69 7.93
N ARG A 138 8.92 -12.74 8.35
CA ARG A 138 7.86 -13.35 7.54
C ARG A 138 6.52 -12.73 7.88
N LEU A 139 5.70 -12.48 6.86
CA LEU A 139 4.32 -12.02 7.02
C LEU A 139 3.44 -13.17 7.55
N ASN A 140 3.56 -13.48 8.84
CA ASN A 140 2.80 -14.52 9.51
C ASN A 140 1.93 -13.91 10.61
N TRP A 141 0.81 -13.32 10.19
CA TRP A 141 -0.14 -12.60 11.03
C TRP A 141 -1.55 -13.08 10.73
N SER A 142 -2.41 -13.12 11.76
CA SER A 142 -3.77 -13.61 11.61
C SER A 142 -4.72 -12.94 12.59
N LEU A 143 -5.95 -12.75 12.13
CA LEU A 143 -7.11 -12.35 12.94
C LEU A 143 -7.79 -13.58 13.59
N GLY A 144 -7.33 -14.79 13.26
CA GLY A 144 -7.94 -16.05 13.69
C GLY A 144 -9.36 -16.23 13.16
N ASP A 145 -10.18 -16.98 13.89
CA ASP A 145 -11.57 -17.27 13.48
C ASP A 145 -12.52 -16.07 13.65
N ALA A 146 -12.05 -14.91 14.12
CA ALA A 146 -12.87 -13.69 14.24
C ALA A 146 -13.45 -13.23 12.89
N VAL A 147 -12.86 -13.63 11.75
CA VAL A 147 -13.33 -13.27 10.41
C VAL A 147 -14.48 -14.15 9.91
N ARG A 148 -14.82 -15.24 10.62
CA ARG A 148 -15.84 -16.20 10.18
C ARG A 148 -17.22 -15.59 9.96
N PRO A 149 -17.73 -14.68 10.81
CA PRO A 149 -19.04 -14.05 10.56
C PRO A 149 -19.07 -13.29 9.24
N LEU A 150 -17.98 -12.59 8.89
CA LEU A 150 -17.86 -11.87 7.63
C LEU A 150 -17.84 -12.84 6.43
N GLN A 151 -17.10 -13.95 6.56
CA GLN A 151 -17.09 -15.03 5.57
C GLN A 151 -18.48 -15.63 5.36
N GLN A 152 -19.19 -15.94 6.44
CA GLN A 152 -20.50 -16.59 6.39
C GLN A 152 -21.56 -15.67 5.78
N ARG A 153 -21.52 -14.36 6.08
CA ARG A 153 -22.45 -13.38 5.53
C ARG A 153 -22.23 -13.16 4.04
N THR A 154 -20.99 -13.03 3.61
CA THR A 154 -20.65 -12.56 2.25
C THR A 154 -20.31 -13.70 1.29
N GLY A 155 -19.96 -14.86 1.84
CA GLY A 155 -19.34 -15.95 1.11
C GLY A 155 -17.95 -15.63 0.57
N ALA A 156 -17.34 -14.48 0.85
CA ALA A 156 -16.05 -14.16 0.24
C ALA A 156 -14.92 -15.07 0.75
N ASP A 157 -13.94 -15.36 -0.12
CA ASP A 157 -12.76 -16.14 0.24
C ASP A 157 -11.66 -15.23 0.78
N TYR A 158 -11.59 -13.99 0.28
CA TYR A 158 -10.67 -12.97 0.74
C TYR A 158 -11.36 -11.64 1.01
N ALA A 159 -10.83 -10.87 1.96
CA ALA A 159 -11.21 -9.48 2.21
C ALA A 159 -10.02 -8.53 2.01
N LEU A 160 -10.22 -7.44 1.26
CA LEU A 160 -9.29 -6.34 1.12
C LEU A 160 -9.67 -5.22 2.09
N PHE A 161 -8.79 -4.97 3.05
CA PHE A 161 -8.83 -3.83 3.96
C PHE A 161 -7.87 -2.75 3.50
N THR A 162 -8.29 -1.49 3.59
CA THR A 162 -7.44 -0.34 3.30
C THR A 162 -7.55 0.68 4.43
N TRP A 163 -6.42 1.23 4.84
CA TRP A 163 -6.35 2.35 5.77
C TRP A 163 -5.46 3.46 5.19
N MET A 164 -5.85 4.71 5.38
CA MET A 164 -5.03 5.85 4.96
C MET A 164 -5.27 7.11 5.81
N ARG A 165 -4.20 7.85 6.04
CA ARG A 165 -4.23 9.23 6.52
C ARG A 165 -3.39 10.07 5.57
N ASP A 166 -3.91 11.23 5.21
CA ASP A 166 -3.23 12.10 4.25
C ASP A 166 -3.41 13.56 4.66
N SER A 167 -2.35 14.35 4.53
CA SER A 167 -2.31 15.71 5.05
C SER A 167 -1.72 16.69 4.05
N TYR A 168 -2.24 17.92 4.05
CA TYR A 168 -1.83 18.97 3.11
C TYR A 168 -1.58 20.28 3.84
N ALA A 169 -0.49 20.96 3.46
CA ALA A 169 -0.20 22.30 3.97
C ALA A 169 -1.35 23.28 3.67
N SER A 170 -1.79 24.01 4.70
CA SER A 170 -2.68 25.16 4.56
C SER A 170 -2.04 26.27 3.70
N LYS A 171 -2.83 27.27 3.30
CA LYS A 171 -2.32 28.39 2.49
C LYS A 171 -1.22 29.15 3.25
N GLU A 172 -1.44 29.38 4.54
CA GLU A 172 -0.54 30.07 5.45
C GLU A 172 0.75 29.27 5.63
N ARG A 173 0.63 27.94 5.78
CA ARG A 173 1.79 27.05 5.86
C ARG A 173 2.60 27.05 4.57
N LYS A 174 1.95 27.01 3.40
CA LYS A 174 2.64 27.10 2.10
C LYS A 174 3.41 28.42 1.97
N ALA A 175 2.80 29.55 2.37
CA ALA A 175 3.49 30.84 2.36
C ALA A 175 4.72 30.85 3.30
N MET A 176 4.58 30.30 4.51
CA MET A 176 5.70 30.14 5.45
C MET A 176 6.81 29.25 4.87
N MET A 177 6.46 28.12 4.24
CA MET A 177 7.43 27.23 3.60
C MET A 177 8.23 27.94 2.51
N ILE A 178 7.58 28.77 1.69
CA ILE A 178 8.25 29.58 0.66
C ILE A 178 9.22 30.58 1.31
N GLY A 179 8.80 31.26 2.38
CA GLY A 179 9.65 32.19 3.12
C GLY A 179 10.87 31.51 3.75
N LEU A 180 10.67 30.35 4.38
CA LEU A 180 11.75 29.55 4.97
C LEU A 180 12.71 28.99 3.90
N ALA A 181 12.19 28.57 2.75
CA ALA A 181 13.01 28.10 1.63
C ALA A 181 13.92 29.21 1.08
N ALA A 182 13.44 30.46 1.02
CA ALA A 182 14.25 31.61 0.65
C ALA A 182 15.42 31.87 1.64
N LEU A 183 15.30 31.36 2.88
CA LEU A 183 16.34 31.39 3.91
C LEU A 183 17.18 30.10 3.96
N GLY A 184 17.00 29.17 3.02
CA GLY A 184 17.74 27.92 2.93
C GLY A 184 17.21 26.78 3.81
N ALA A 185 16.05 26.93 4.43
CA ALA A 185 15.44 25.89 5.26
C ALA A 185 14.50 24.97 4.45
N ILE A 186 14.53 23.67 4.75
CA ILE A 186 13.62 22.67 4.17
C ILE A 186 12.49 22.42 5.15
N SER A 187 11.25 22.56 4.68
CA SER A 187 10.04 22.21 5.44
C SER A 187 9.22 21.19 4.67
N LEU A 188 8.75 20.15 5.35
CA LEU A 188 7.90 19.12 4.78
C LEU A 188 6.49 19.67 4.51
N GLY A 189 5.83 19.33 3.42
CA GLY A 189 4.51 19.90 3.04
C GLY A 189 3.31 19.19 3.68
N GLY A 190 3.33 17.87 3.65
CA GLY A 190 2.27 16.99 4.07
C GLY A 190 2.74 15.55 3.89
N GLU A 191 2.03 14.61 4.49
CA GLU A 191 2.39 13.21 4.51
C GLU A 191 1.18 12.35 4.18
N GLN A 192 1.40 11.35 3.35
CA GLN A 192 0.44 10.31 2.99
C GLN A 192 0.98 8.98 3.51
N VAL A 193 0.29 8.41 4.50
CA VAL A 193 0.60 7.13 5.12
C VAL A 193 -0.61 6.21 5.05
N GLY A 194 -0.38 4.95 4.72
CA GLY A 194 -1.47 4.00 4.58
C GLY A 194 -1.00 2.57 4.37
N TYR A 195 -1.96 1.67 4.24
CA TYR A 195 -1.71 0.29 3.85
C TYR A 195 -2.91 -0.32 3.13
N ALA A 196 -2.65 -1.43 2.44
CA ALA A 196 -3.64 -2.36 1.93
C ALA A 196 -3.27 -3.77 2.42
N SER A 197 -4.28 -4.52 2.87
CA SER A 197 -4.11 -5.84 3.48
C SER A 197 -5.14 -6.80 2.92
N LEU A 198 -4.69 -7.96 2.47
CA LEU A 198 -5.55 -9.04 1.99
C LEU A 198 -5.60 -10.14 3.04
N VAL A 199 -6.80 -10.41 3.56
CA VAL A 199 -7.07 -11.42 4.57
C VAL A 199 -7.79 -12.60 3.93
N ASP A 200 -7.29 -13.81 4.16
CA ASP A 200 -8.02 -15.05 3.87
C ASP A 200 -9.13 -15.26 4.91
N LEU A 201 -10.38 -15.18 4.48
CA LEU A 201 -11.55 -15.26 5.35
C LEU A 201 -11.83 -16.69 5.86
N ASN A 202 -11.16 -17.70 5.29
CA ASN A 202 -11.23 -19.08 5.76
C ASN A 202 -10.22 -19.39 6.88
N THR A 203 -9.22 -18.54 7.10
CA THR A 203 -8.17 -18.79 8.11
C THR A 203 -7.87 -17.59 9.00
N GLY A 204 -8.36 -16.41 8.65
CA GLY A 204 -8.01 -15.13 9.28
C GLY A 204 -6.60 -14.64 8.94
N ARG A 205 -5.84 -15.40 8.15
CA ARG A 205 -4.43 -15.07 7.85
C ARG A 205 -4.35 -13.86 6.93
N ILE A 206 -3.50 -12.90 7.29
CA ILE A 206 -3.07 -11.84 6.36
C ILE A 206 -2.15 -12.52 5.34
N VAL A 207 -2.63 -12.72 4.13
CA VAL A 207 -1.91 -13.42 3.06
C VAL A 207 -1.10 -12.48 2.18
N TRP A 208 -1.47 -11.20 2.16
CA TRP A 208 -0.71 -10.15 1.52
C TRP A 208 -0.85 -8.83 2.27
N PHE A 209 0.20 -8.03 2.31
CA PHE A 209 0.20 -6.70 2.91
C PHE A 209 1.13 -5.77 2.13
N ASN A 210 0.69 -4.54 1.89
CA ASN A 210 1.54 -3.50 1.34
C ASN A 210 1.29 -2.16 2.05
N ARG A 211 2.35 -1.36 2.19
CA ARG A 211 2.30 -0.06 2.87
C ARG A 211 2.58 1.07 1.90
N LEU A 212 2.12 2.24 2.29
CA LEU A 212 2.34 3.52 1.63
C LEU A 212 2.85 4.51 2.66
N ASP A 213 3.90 5.23 2.30
CA ASP A 213 4.57 6.21 3.14
C ASP A 213 5.34 7.15 2.20
N ARG A 214 4.80 8.35 1.99
CA ARG A 214 5.36 9.34 1.07
C ARG A 214 4.91 10.76 1.40
N MET A 215 5.64 11.74 0.89
CA MET A 215 5.41 13.17 1.14
C MET A 215 4.63 13.87 0.01
N SER A 216 4.07 13.11 -0.93
CA SER A 216 3.44 13.62 -2.14
C SER A 216 2.25 12.77 -2.58
N GLY A 217 1.37 13.36 -3.37
CA GLY A 217 0.09 12.78 -3.78
C GLY A 217 -1.03 13.76 -3.43
N ASP A 218 -2.19 13.57 -4.04
CA ASP A 218 -3.40 14.28 -3.62
C ASP A 218 -4.64 13.42 -3.88
N LEU A 219 -5.14 12.73 -2.85
CA LEU A 219 -6.31 11.87 -3.00
C LEU A 219 -7.58 12.64 -3.38
N ARG A 220 -7.62 13.96 -3.18
CA ARG A 220 -8.75 14.80 -3.58
C ARG A 220 -8.83 14.94 -5.10
N GLU A 221 -7.76 14.59 -5.80
CA GLU A 221 -7.67 14.63 -7.26
C GLU A 221 -7.72 13.20 -7.86
N PRO A 222 -8.43 12.99 -8.99
CA PRO A 222 -8.60 11.65 -9.56
C PRO A 222 -7.30 10.95 -10.00
N ALA A 223 -6.41 11.67 -10.68
CA ALA A 223 -5.19 11.06 -11.22
C ALA A 223 -4.18 10.64 -10.12
N PRO A 224 -3.87 11.47 -9.11
CA PRO A 224 -3.04 11.03 -7.99
C PRO A 224 -3.72 9.95 -7.13
N ALA A 225 -5.06 9.91 -7.05
CA ALA A 225 -5.76 8.80 -6.40
C ALA A 225 -5.56 7.47 -7.13
N LEU A 226 -5.59 7.47 -8.47
CA LEU A 226 -5.26 6.28 -9.27
C LEU A 226 -3.82 5.81 -9.02
N GLU A 227 -2.85 6.74 -8.99
CA GLU A 227 -1.45 6.44 -8.67
C GLU A 227 -1.30 5.86 -7.25
N THR A 228 -2.07 6.39 -6.30
CA THR A 228 -2.10 5.93 -4.91
C THR A 228 -2.60 4.49 -4.83
N VAL A 229 -3.72 4.17 -5.49
CA VAL A 229 -4.25 2.80 -5.54
C VAL A 229 -3.30 1.86 -6.27
N ASP A 230 -2.70 2.28 -7.40
CA ASP A 230 -1.71 1.47 -8.10
C ASP A 230 -0.52 1.13 -7.18
N THR A 231 -0.03 2.12 -6.44
CA THR A 231 1.06 1.94 -5.48
C THR A 231 0.68 1.02 -4.33
N LEU A 232 -0.51 1.18 -3.75
CA LEU A 232 -1.02 0.29 -2.72
C LEU A 232 -1.17 -1.14 -3.23
N LEU A 233 -1.62 -1.35 -4.47
CA LEU A 233 -1.79 -2.68 -5.06
C LEU A 233 -0.51 -3.24 -5.70
N LYS A 234 0.66 -2.62 -5.51
CA LYS A 234 1.94 -3.21 -5.96
C LYS A 234 2.20 -4.53 -5.24
N GLY A 235 2.47 -5.57 -6.02
CA GLY A 235 2.65 -6.92 -5.51
C GLY A 235 1.34 -7.61 -5.11
N PHE A 236 0.18 -7.02 -5.41
CA PHE A 236 -1.12 -7.64 -5.10
C PHE A 236 -1.20 -9.04 -5.73
N PRO A 237 -1.73 -10.05 -5.00
CA PRO A 237 -1.63 -11.43 -5.42
C PRO A 237 -2.26 -11.69 -6.79
N ALA A 238 -1.45 -12.26 -7.68
CA ALA A 238 -1.86 -12.65 -9.02
C ALA A 238 -3.00 -13.67 -8.97
N ILE A 239 -3.73 -13.76 -10.06
CA ILE A 239 -4.81 -14.73 -10.26
C ILE A 239 -4.27 -15.87 -11.10
N GLN A 240 -4.38 -17.10 -10.59
CA GLN A 240 -4.06 -18.32 -11.32
C GLN A 240 -5.34 -19.04 -11.76
N PRO A 241 -5.36 -19.61 -12.97
CA PRO A 241 -6.50 -20.39 -13.46
C PRO A 241 -6.79 -21.61 -12.57
#